data_AF-A0A1F9N010-F1
#
_entry.id   AF-A0A1F9N010-F1
#
_cell.length_a   1.000
_cell.length_b   1.000
_cell.length_c   1.000
_cell.angle_alpha   90.00
_cell.angle_beta   90.00
_cell.angle_gamma   90.00
#
_symmetry.space_group_name_H-M   'P 1'
#
loop_
_entity.id
_entity.type
_entity.pdbx_description
1 polymer ?
#
loop_
_entity_poly.entity_id
_entity_poly.type
_entity_poly.pdbx_seq_one_letter_code
_entity_poly.pdbx_strand_id
1 'polypeptide(L)'
;MPSGERRNVMPDAYVTLTGQRIALSELTREEKVFLGKAVKAYEAGEAFPNFVNRVNEPGSPALQGGQWVTEEVAASPIFRICQDLGDRLGVAQGFLTLGENSSTEDAGFTKQAGRDYMSCEDAADQAGVTAEAIRRAIREDRLPAKQVGRTYLLEPKAVEAYAARSGRRPRGKPREKNARKKSA
;
A
#
# COMPACT_ATOMS: atom_id res chain seq x y z
N MET A 1 -42.37 23.73 19.09
CA MET A 1 -41.07 23.77 18.37
C MET A 1 -40.36 22.44 18.60
N PRO A 2 -40.45 21.45 17.71
CA PRO A 2 -39.62 20.25 17.87
C PRO A 2 -38.22 20.56 17.36
N SER A 3 -37.24 20.57 18.26
CA SER A 3 -35.83 20.57 17.94
C SER A 3 -35.50 19.29 17.19
N GLY A 4 -35.40 19.39 15.86
CA GLY A 4 -34.98 18.31 14.99
C GLY A 4 -33.54 17.93 15.30
N GLU A 5 -33.40 16.85 16.05
CA GLU A 5 -32.17 16.11 16.28
C GLU A 5 -31.53 15.82 14.92
N ARG A 6 -30.45 16.54 14.58
CA ARG A 6 -29.60 16.21 13.43
C ARG A 6 -28.93 14.88 13.75
N ARG A 7 -29.64 13.77 13.53
CA ARG A 7 -29.00 12.46 13.41
C ARG A 7 -27.96 12.66 12.33
N ASN A 8 -26.69 12.57 12.72
CA ASN A 8 -25.58 12.57 11.79
C ASN A 8 -25.65 11.20 11.09
N VAL A 9 -26.58 11.08 10.14
CA VAL A 9 -26.77 9.87 9.34
C VAL A 9 -25.49 9.78 8.52
N MET A 10 -24.69 8.74 8.73
CA MET A 10 -23.58 8.47 7.82
C MET A 10 -24.16 8.46 6.41
N PRO A 11 -23.51 9.09 5.43
CA PRO A 11 -23.98 9.07 4.05
C PRO A 11 -24.19 7.62 3.59
N ASP A 12 -25.22 7.37 2.78
CA ASP A 12 -25.56 6.00 2.35
C ASP A 12 -24.48 5.36 1.47
N ALA A 13 -23.57 6.18 0.92
CA ALA A 13 -22.48 5.74 0.07
C ALA A 13 -21.20 6.54 0.33
N TYR A 14 -20.07 5.86 0.17
CA TYR A 14 -18.73 6.45 0.12
C TYR A 14 -18.31 6.67 -1.34
N VAL A 15 -17.58 7.76 -1.62
CA VAL A 15 -17.05 8.05 -2.96
C VAL A 15 -15.53 8.04 -2.90
N THR A 16 -14.90 7.14 -3.65
CA THR A 16 -13.44 6.99 -3.73
C THR A 16 -12.81 8.16 -4.50
N LEU A 17 -11.47 8.29 -4.44
CA LEU A 17 -10.69 9.22 -5.25
C LEU A 17 -10.92 9.02 -6.74
N THR A 18 -11.16 7.79 -7.16
CA THR A 18 -11.45 7.41 -8.55
C THR A 18 -12.91 7.66 -8.95
N GLY A 19 -13.73 8.23 -8.06
CA GLY A 19 -15.14 8.52 -8.31
C GLY A 19 -16.07 7.31 -8.18
N GLN A 20 -15.54 6.15 -7.77
CA GLN A 20 -16.35 4.97 -7.53
C GLN A 20 -17.24 5.16 -6.30
N ARG A 21 -18.51 4.77 -6.41
CA ARG A 21 -19.45 4.77 -5.30
C ARG A 21 -19.50 3.39 -4.64
N ILE A 22 -19.32 3.34 -3.33
CA ILE A 22 -19.39 2.13 -2.51
C ILE A 22 -20.55 2.29 -1.53
N ALA A 23 -21.50 1.36 -1.56
CA ALA A 23 -22.66 1.38 -0.67
C ALA A 23 -22.24 1.07 0.77
N LEU A 24 -22.61 1.93 1.72
CA LEU A 24 -22.32 1.72 3.15
C LEU A 24 -23.40 0.88 3.84
N SER A 25 -24.52 0.64 3.19
CA SER A 25 -25.59 -0.23 3.66
C SER A 25 -25.14 -1.69 3.82
N GLU A 26 -24.20 -2.14 3.00
CA GLU A 26 -23.67 -3.51 2.99
C GLU A 26 -22.70 -3.80 4.14
N LEU A 27 -22.20 -2.75 4.81
CA LEU A 27 -21.31 -2.92 5.95
C LEU A 27 -22.06 -3.42 7.19
N THR A 28 -21.49 -4.43 7.82
CA THR A 28 -21.88 -4.93 9.13
C THR A 28 -21.71 -3.84 10.21
N ARG A 29 -22.33 -4.05 11.37
CA ARG A 29 -22.20 -3.12 12.50
C ARG A 29 -20.75 -2.96 12.95
N GLU A 30 -19.99 -4.06 12.95
CA GLU A 30 -18.59 -4.07 13.34
C GLU A 30 -17.73 -3.29 12.34
N GLU A 31 -17.91 -3.51 11.04
CA GLU A 31 -17.22 -2.77 9.99
C GLU A 31 -17.55 -1.28 10.03
N LYS A 32 -18.80 -0.89 10.32
CA LYS A 32 -19.18 0.52 10.50
C LYS A 32 -18.48 1.17 11.69
N VAL A 33 -18.37 0.46 12.81
CA VAL A 33 -17.62 0.93 13.99
C VAL A 33 -16.14 1.07 13.66
N PHE A 34 -15.56 0.10 12.95
CA PHE A 34 -14.18 0.14 12.50
C PHE A 34 -13.93 1.30 11.53
N LEU A 35 -14.79 1.46 10.52
CA LEU A 35 -14.74 2.55 9.56
C LEU A 35 -14.80 3.91 10.25
N GLY A 36 -15.67 4.08 11.26
CA GLY A 36 -15.71 5.30 12.05
C GLY A 36 -14.40 5.62 12.78
N LYS A 37 -13.65 4.60 13.23
CA LYS A 37 -12.31 4.77 13.80
C LYS A 37 -11.28 5.11 12.72
N ALA A 38 -11.33 4.45 11.57
CA ALA A 38 -10.45 4.71 10.44
C ALA A 38 -10.63 6.15 9.91
N VAL A 39 -11.87 6.61 9.71
CA VAL A 39 -12.16 7.99 9.29
C VAL A 39 -11.61 9.00 10.29
N LYS A 40 -11.83 8.81 11.59
CA LYS A 40 -11.26 9.70 12.62
C LYS A 40 -9.73 9.77 12.57
N ALA A 41 -9.07 8.65 12.34
CA ALA A 41 -7.62 8.60 12.23
C ALA A 41 -7.11 9.29 10.95
N TYR A 42 -7.81 9.12 9.83
CA TYR A 42 -7.56 9.85 8.59
C TYR A 42 -7.71 11.36 8.78
N GLU A 43 -8.81 11.80 9.38
CA GLU A 43 -9.09 13.22 9.67
C GLU A 43 -8.04 13.83 10.63
N ALA A 44 -7.53 13.03 11.57
CA ALA A 44 -6.44 13.43 12.46
C ALA A 44 -5.07 13.49 11.77
N GLY A 45 -4.97 13.08 10.50
CA GLY A 45 -3.72 13.05 9.75
C GLY A 45 -2.72 12.03 10.30
N GLU A 46 -3.19 10.87 10.76
CA GLU A 46 -2.33 9.78 11.23
C GLU A 46 -1.22 9.48 10.20
N ALA A 47 -0.03 9.08 10.65
CA ALA A 47 1.05 8.71 9.74
C ALA A 47 0.63 7.52 8.86
N PHE A 48 0.82 7.62 7.55
CA PHE A 48 0.39 6.62 6.57
C PHE A 48 0.80 5.17 6.93
N PRO A 49 2.05 4.88 7.34
CA PRO A 49 2.43 3.54 7.73
C PRO A 49 1.63 2.98 8.92
N ASN A 50 1.25 3.84 9.88
CA ASN A 50 0.46 3.42 11.05
C ASN A 50 -0.97 3.10 10.65
N PHE A 51 -1.55 3.94 9.78
CA PHE A 51 -2.89 3.73 9.25
C PHE A 51 -2.98 2.41 8.48
N VAL A 52 -2.04 2.16 7.55
CA VAL A 52 -1.99 0.93 6.76
C VAL A 52 -1.80 -0.31 7.65
N ASN A 53 -0.96 -0.22 8.68
CA ASN A 53 -0.76 -1.34 9.61
C ASN A 53 -2.04 -1.67 10.39
N ARG A 54 -2.80 -0.66 10.83
CA ARG A 54 -4.08 -0.89 11.51
C ARG A 54 -5.09 -1.58 10.60
N VAL A 55 -5.19 -1.13 9.35
CA VAL A 55 -6.12 -1.71 8.36
C VAL A 55 -5.75 -3.15 8.02
N ASN A 56 -4.46 -3.47 7.97
CA ASN A 56 -3.96 -4.81 7.64
C ASN A 56 -3.60 -5.65 8.88
N GLU A 57 -4.01 -5.22 10.08
CA GLU A 57 -3.74 -5.98 11.29
C GLU A 57 -4.50 -7.31 11.25
N PRO A 58 -3.87 -8.46 11.55
CA PRO A 58 -4.56 -9.73 11.63
C PRO A 58 -5.76 -9.67 12.57
N GLY A 59 -6.91 -10.19 12.11
CA GLY A 59 -8.16 -10.11 12.87
C GLY A 59 -8.87 -8.76 12.80
N SER A 60 -8.34 -7.78 12.07
CA SER A 60 -9.07 -6.53 11.84
C SER A 60 -10.38 -6.79 11.06
N PRO A 61 -11.43 -5.99 11.31
CA PRO A 61 -12.66 -6.07 10.53
C PRO A 61 -12.46 -5.83 9.03
N ALA A 62 -11.43 -5.06 8.64
CA ALA A 62 -11.09 -4.85 7.24
C ALA A 62 -10.53 -6.11 6.55
N LEU A 63 -9.95 -7.03 7.31
CA LEU A 63 -9.53 -8.36 6.83
C LEU A 63 -10.60 -9.44 7.05
N GLN A 64 -11.80 -9.06 7.50
CA GLN A 64 -12.90 -9.98 7.79
C GLN A 64 -12.48 -11.10 8.77
N GLY A 65 -11.62 -10.77 9.74
CA GLY A 65 -11.08 -11.73 10.71
C GLY A 65 -9.91 -12.58 10.20
N GLY A 66 -9.50 -12.42 8.94
CA GLY A 66 -8.37 -13.11 8.33
C GLY A 66 -7.00 -12.53 8.73
N GLN A 67 -5.95 -13.23 8.27
CA GLN A 67 -4.55 -12.82 8.46
C GLN A 67 -3.95 -12.09 7.24
N TRP A 68 -4.56 -12.24 6.06
CA TRP A 68 -4.00 -11.76 4.80
C TRP A 68 -5.08 -11.12 3.92
N VAL A 69 -4.66 -10.21 3.05
CA VAL A 69 -5.51 -9.62 2.01
C VAL A 69 -5.67 -10.61 0.86
N THR A 70 -6.74 -11.41 0.90
CA THR A 70 -7.20 -12.26 -0.21
C THR A 70 -7.86 -11.43 -1.31
N GLU A 71 -8.19 -12.05 -2.44
CA GLU A 71 -8.96 -11.40 -3.50
C GLU A 71 -10.37 -11.00 -3.02
N GLU A 72 -11.01 -11.86 -2.23
CA GLU A 72 -12.32 -11.59 -1.60
C GLU A 72 -12.25 -10.39 -0.64
N VAL A 73 -11.23 -10.35 0.23
CA VAL A 73 -11.00 -9.21 1.13
C VAL A 73 -10.73 -7.94 0.32
N ALA A 74 -9.90 -8.02 -0.73
CA ALA A 74 -9.60 -6.86 -1.57
C ALA A 74 -10.83 -6.32 -2.31
N ALA A 75 -11.78 -7.20 -2.68
CA ALA A 75 -13.04 -6.81 -3.29
C ALA A 75 -14.06 -6.25 -2.28
N SER A 76 -13.87 -6.49 -0.98
CA SER A 76 -14.84 -6.11 0.05
C SER A 76 -15.02 -4.59 0.17
N PRO A 77 -16.25 -4.11 0.44
CA PRO A 77 -16.53 -2.67 0.58
C PRO A 77 -15.66 -2.00 1.65
N ILE A 78 -15.52 -2.61 2.83
CA ILE A 78 -14.77 -2.04 3.94
C ILE A 78 -13.30 -1.86 3.60
N PHE A 79 -12.68 -2.87 2.98
CA PHE A 79 -11.28 -2.84 2.63
C PHE A 79 -11.01 -1.77 1.58
N ARG A 80 -11.85 -1.67 0.55
CA ARG A 80 -11.72 -0.66 -0.52
C ARG A 80 -11.84 0.77 0.01
N ILE A 81 -12.74 1.02 0.95
CA ILE A 81 -12.87 2.33 1.59
C ILE A 81 -11.61 2.64 2.40
N CYS A 82 -11.13 1.69 3.22
CA CYS A 82 -9.92 1.87 4.01
C CYS A 82 -8.69 2.08 3.11
N GLN A 83 -8.61 1.35 2.00
CA GLN A 83 -7.55 1.51 1.01
C GLN A 83 -7.59 2.91 0.39
N ASP A 84 -8.76 3.41 -0.03
CA ASP A 84 -8.89 4.77 -0.57
C ASP A 84 -8.46 5.85 0.43
N LEU A 85 -8.84 5.71 1.71
CA LEU A 85 -8.39 6.61 2.77
C LEU A 85 -6.87 6.54 2.97
N GLY A 86 -6.31 5.34 2.95
CA GLY A 86 -4.87 5.09 3.02
C GLY A 86 -4.14 5.72 1.83
N ASP A 87 -4.67 5.58 0.62
CA ASP A 87 -4.08 6.13 -0.59
C ASP A 87 -4.08 7.66 -0.55
N ARG A 88 -5.19 8.29 -0.14
CA ARG A 88 -5.28 9.74 0.09
C ARG A 88 -4.20 10.22 1.06
N LEU A 89 -4.07 9.51 2.17
CA LEU A 89 -3.12 9.84 3.24
C LEU A 89 -1.68 9.68 2.74
N GLY A 90 -1.40 8.59 2.02
CA GLY A 90 -0.10 8.31 1.43
C GLY A 90 0.30 9.34 0.38
N VAL A 91 -0.62 9.77 -0.48
CA VAL A 91 -0.40 10.86 -1.44
C VAL A 91 -0.15 12.18 -0.72
N ALA A 92 -0.99 12.54 0.25
CA ALA A 92 -0.86 13.79 1.01
C ALA A 92 0.46 13.87 1.79
N GLN A 93 0.97 12.73 2.26
CA GLN A 93 2.23 12.64 3.00
C GLN A 93 3.45 12.33 2.11
N GLY A 94 3.26 12.19 0.79
CA GLY A 94 4.35 11.91 -0.16
C GLY A 94 4.87 10.47 -0.17
N PHE A 95 4.16 9.52 0.43
CA PHE A 95 4.47 8.09 0.35
C PHE A 95 4.03 7.47 -0.98
N LEU A 96 2.96 7.98 -1.59
CA LEU A 96 2.38 7.44 -2.82
C LEU A 96 2.31 8.51 -3.91
N THR A 97 2.48 8.09 -5.16
CA THR A 97 2.19 8.91 -6.33
C THR A 97 0.95 8.40 -7.04
N LEU A 98 0.04 9.31 -7.39
CA LEU A 98 -1.02 9.03 -8.35
C LEU A 98 -0.40 8.93 -9.73
N GLY A 99 -0.49 7.77 -10.38
CA GLY A 99 -0.10 7.61 -11.78
C GLY A 99 -1.00 8.46 -12.70
N GLU A 100 -0.44 8.99 -13.78
CA GLU A 100 -1.14 9.90 -14.73
C GLU A 100 -2.36 9.25 -15.43
N ASN A 101 -2.52 7.92 -15.34
CA ASN A 101 -3.65 7.18 -15.89
C ASN A 101 -4.36 6.37 -14.78
N SER A 102 -5.27 7.06 -14.09
CA SER A 102 -6.09 6.63 -12.95
C SER A 102 -6.58 5.17 -12.94
N SER A 103 -5.94 4.36 -12.10
CA SER A 103 -6.51 3.24 -11.31
C SER A 103 -5.66 3.10 -10.05
N THR A 104 -6.25 2.93 -8.86
CA THR A 104 -5.52 2.71 -7.58
C THR A 104 -4.64 1.44 -7.60
N GLU A 105 -4.85 0.58 -8.60
CA GLU A 105 -4.03 -0.61 -8.88
C GLU A 105 -2.62 -0.26 -9.40
N ASP A 106 -2.44 0.94 -9.95
CA ASP A 106 -1.18 1.47 -10.50
C ASP A 106 -0.56 2.58 -9.63
N ALA A 107 -0.96 2.69 -8.37
CA ALA A 107 -0.32 3.60 -7.41
C ALA A 107 1.11 3.13 -7.12
N GLY A 108 2.06 3.60 -7.91
CA GLY A 108 3.49 3.43 -7.64
C GLY A 108 3.89 4.23 -6.42
N PHE A 109 4.57 3.58 -5.46
CA PHE A 109 5.29 4.30 -4.40
C PHE A 109 6.25 5.28 -5.07
N THR A 110 6.18 6.54 -4.66
CA THR A 110 7.09 7.55 -5.20
C THR A 110 8.51 7.23 -4.74
N LYS A 111 9.52 7.45 -5.59
CA LYS A 111 10.94 7.56 -5.18
C LYS A 111 11.18 8.55 -4.01
N GLN A 112 10.15 9.32 -3.68
CA GLN A 112 10.12 10.39 -2.72
C GLN A 112 9.32 10.05 -1.46
N ALA A 113 9.04 8.78 -1.20
CA ALA A 113 8.72 8.25 0.13
C ALA A 113 9.96 8.33 1.06
N GLY A 114 10.46 9.56 1.20
CA GLY A 114 11.19 10.12 2.33
C GLY A 114 12.52 9.48 2.69
N ARG A 115 13.60 9.75 1.94
CA ARG A 115 15.04 9.71 2.32
C ARG A 115 15.64 8.44 2.98
N ASP A 116 14.85 7.51 3.52
CA ASP A 116 15.28 6.47 4.45
C ASP A 116 14.79 5.06 4.07
N TYR A 117 13.86 4.91 3.11
CA TYR A 117 13.35 3.60 2.68
C TYR A 117 13.21 3.50 1.15
N MET A 118 13.38 2.30 0.59
CA MET A 118 13.30 1.99 -0.84
C MET A 118 12.53 0.69 -1.11
N SER A 119 12.04 0.52 -2.34
CA SER A 119 11.34 -0.68 -2.78
C SER A 119 12.31 -1.86 -3.02
N CYS A 120 11.78 -3.08 -3.17
CA CYS A 120 12.58 -4.24 -3.59
C CYS A 120 13.25 -4.06 -4.96
N GLU A 121 12.65 -3.28 -5.84
CA GLU A 121 13.14 -3.05 -7.20
C GLU A 121 14.30 -2.06 -7.18
N ASP A 122 14.13 -0.93 -6.48
CA ASP A 122 15.22 0.02 -6.25
C ASP A 122 16.39 -0.61 -5.47
N ALA A 123 16.08 -1.44 -4.47
CA ALA A 123 17.09 -2.19 -3.71
C ALA A 123 17.86 -3.18 -4.59
N ALA A 124 17.19 -3.81 -5.54
CA ALA A 124 17.81 -4.73 -6.48
C ALA A 124 18.77 -4.00 -7.43
N ASP A 125 18.34 -2.85 -7.96
CA ASP A 125 19.18 -1.99 -8.80
C ASP A 125 20.40 -1.48 -8.02
N GLN A 126 20.22 -1.03 -6.78
CA GLN A 126 21.30 -0.56 -5.92
C GLN A 126 22.28 -1.68 -5.55
N ALA A 127 21.79 -2.88 -5.21
CA ALA A 127 22.64 -4.02 -4.87
C ALA A 127 23.19 -4.77 -6.10
N GLY A 128 22.76 -4.42 -7.32
CA GLY A 128 23.17 -5.09 -8.56
C GLY A 128 22.68 -6.54 -8.68
N VAL A 129 21.53 -6.86 -8.07
CA VAL A 129 20.92 -8.20 -8.04
C VAL A 129 19.50 -8.18 -8.63
N THR A 130 18.80 -9.31 -8.66
CA THR A 130 17.40 -9.36 -9.10
C THR A 130 16.46 -9.04 -7.94
N ALA A 131 15.29 -8.46 -8.24
CA ALA A 131 14.24 -8.22 -7.23
C ALA A 131 13.82 -9.52 -6.51
N GLU A 132 13.83 -10.66 -7.22
CA GLU A 132 13.56 -11.96 -6.60
C GLU A 132 14.65 -12.40 -5.61
N ALA A 133 15.92 -12.04 -5.86
CA ALA A 133 16.99 -12.30 -4.91
C ALA A 133 16.83 -11.47 -3.62
N ILE A 134 16.39 -10.21 -3.74
CA ILE A 134 16.02 -9.36 -2.61
C ILE A 134 14.84 -9.98 -1.84
N ARG A 135 13.73 -10.32 -2.52
CA ARG A 135 12.58 -10.97 -1.88
C ARG A 135 12.92 -12.29 -1.20
N ARG A 136 13.84 -13.06 -1.78
CA ARG A 136 14.35 -14.29 -1.16
C ARG A 136 15.24 -13.98 0.06
N ALA A 137 16.10 -12.97 -0.02
CA ALA A 137 16.93 -12.56 1.11
C ALA A 137 16.09 -12.06 2.30
N ILE A 138 14.97 -11.38 2.03
CA ILE A 138 13.98 -11.01 3.05
C ILE A 138 13.33 -12.25 3.66
N ARG A 139 12.84 -13.18 2.82
CA ARG A 139 12.21 -14.44 3.28
C ARG A 139 13.13 -15.33 4.12
N GLU A 140 14.44 -15.22 3.93
CA GLU A 140 15.45 -15.97 4.66
C GLU A 140 16.07 -15.17 5.82
N ASP A 141 15.48 -14.03 6.21
CA ASP A 141 15.93 -13.13 7.28
C ASP A 141 17.39 -12.62 7.10
N ARG A 142 17.89 -12.62 5.86
CA ARG A 142 19.24 -12.14 5.51
C ARG A 142 19.31 -10.66 5.19
N LEU A 143 18.15 -10.02 5.00
CA LEU A 143 18.01 -8.61 4.68
C LEU A 143 16.78 -8.07 5.44
N PRO A 144 16.98 -7.17 6.43
CA PRO A 144 15.86 -6.63 7.18
C PRO A 144 14.98 -5.77 6.26
N ALA A 145 13.68 -6.02 6.28
CA ALA A 145 12.69 -5.27 5.55
C ALA A 145 11.43 -5.08 6.40
N LYS A 146 10.75 -3.96 6.19
CA LYS A 146 9.45 -3.67 6.79
C LYS A 146 8.37 -3.92 5.74
N GLN A 147 7.48 -4.87 6.00
CA GLN A 147 6.34 -5.10 5.11
C GLN A 147 5.27 -4.03 5.34
N VAL A 148 4.85 -3.36 4.26
CA VAL A 148 3.75 -2.39 4.26
C VAL A 148 2.78 -2.79 3.15
N GLY A 149 1.64 -3.37 3.54
CA GLY A 149 0.70 -4.00 2.62
C GLY A 149 1.32 -5.19 1.87
N ARG A 150 1.26 -5.16 0.54
CA ARG A 150 1.86 -6.19 -0.35
C ARG A 150 3.32 -5.93 -0.70
N THR A 151 3.91 -4.84 -0.20
CA THR A 151 5.23 -4.36 -0.59
C THR A 151 6.20 -4.40 0.59
N TYR A 152 7.47 -4.70 0.31
CA TYR A 152 8.54 -4.58 1.29
C TYR A 152 9.26 -3.25 1.13
N LEU A 153 9.50 -2.58 2.25
CA LEU A 153 10.31 -1.38 2.38
C LEU A 153 11.66 -1.74 3.00
N LEU A 154 12.74 -1.33 2.35
CA LEU A 154 14.10 -1.62 2.75
C LEU A 154 14.85 -0.34 3.10
N GLU A 155 15.69 -0.37 4.11
CA GLU A 155 16.59 0.76 4.40
C GLU A 155 17.80 0.73 3.45
N PRO A 156 18.20 1.86 2.84
CA PRO A 156 19.37 1.94 1.96
C PRO A 156 20.64 1.36 2.59
N LYS A 157 20.85 1.63 3.89
CA LYS A 157 22.01 1.13 4.65
C LYS A 157 22.00 -0.40 4.78
N ALA A 158 20.83 -1.00 4.96
CA ALA A 158 20.68 -2.45 5.04
C ALA A 158 20.98 -3.11 3.69
N VAL A 159 20.53 -2.49 2.60
CA VAL A 159 20.80 -2.94 1.23
C VAL A 159 22.29 -2.84 0.90
N GLU A 160 22.95 -1.74 1.28
CA GLU A 160 24.40 -1.54 1.10
C GLU A 160 25.20 -2.59 1.89
N ALA A 161 24.85 -2.82 3.16
CA ALA A 161 25.49 -3.84 3.99
C ALA A 161 25.30 -5.26 3.43
N TYR A 162 24.13 -5.54 2.85
CA TYR A 162 23.86 -6.79 2.15
C TYR A 162 24.69 -6.92 0.87
N ALA A 163 24.75 -5.87 0.05
CA ALA A 163 25.55 -5.84 -1.18
C ALA A 163 27.04 -6.09 -0.88
N ALA A 164 27.58 -5.45 0.17
CA ALA A 164 28.96 -5.63 0.62
C ALA A 164 29.26 -7.08 1.06
N ARG A 165 28.33 -7.74 1.77
CA ARG A 165 28.47 -9.15 2.19
C ARG A 165 28.31 -10.13 1.03
N SER A 166 27.49 -9.78 0.04
CA SER A 166 27.15 -10.69 -1.05
C SER A 166 28.30 -10.91 -2.04
N GLY A 167 29.30 -10.02 -2.08
CA GLY A 167 30.54 -10.17 -2.86
C GLY A 167 30.33 -10.32 -4.38
N ARG A 168 29.11 -10.13 -4.88
CA ARG A 168 28.76 -10.32 -6.29
C ARG A 168 28.92 -9.00 -7.02
N ARG A 169 29.76 -8.99 -8.06
CA ARG A 169 29.91 -7.83 -8.94
C ARG A 169 28.55 -7.46 -9.56
N PRO A 170 28.24 -6.17 -9.69
CA PRO A 170 26.99 -5.73 -10.32
C PRO A 170 26.90 -6.32 -11.73
N ARG A 171 25.78 -6.98 -12.02
CA ARG A 171 25.51 -7.50 -13.36
C ARG A 171 25.30 -6.31 -14.28
N GLY A 172 26.07 -6.23 -15.37
CA GLY A 172 25.92 -5.19 -16.38
C GLY A 172 24.46 -5.08 -16.87
N LYS A 173 24.06 -3.85 -17.21
CA LYS A 173 22.69 -3.43 -17.57
C LYS A 173 21.92 -4.50 -18.38
N PRO A 174 20.61 -4.69 -18.13
CA PRO A 174 19.77 -5.57 -18.92
C PRO A 174 19.90 -5.24 -20.41
N ARG A 175 20.24 -6.25 -21.22
CA ARG A 175 20.28 -6.11 -22.67
C ARG A 175 18.88 -5.79 -23.17
N GLU A 176 18.75 -4.61 -23.77
CA GLU A 176 17.56 -4.13 -24.48
C GLU A 176 17.22 -5.11 -25.62
N LYS A 177 16.37 -6.09 -25.32
CA LYS A 177 15.79 -7.02 -26.30
C LYS A 177 14.28 -6.92 -26.17
N ASN A 178 13.70 -5.97 -26.89
CA ASN A 178 12.42 -6.10 -27.61
C ASN A 178 12.06 -4.79 -28.33
N ALA A 179 12.88 -4.39 -29.30
CA ALA A 179 12.51 -3.41 -30.31
C ALA A 179 12.79 -4.01 -31.69
N ARG A 180 12.01 -5.03 -32.08
CA ARG A 180 11.78 -5.47 -33.48
C ARG A 180 10.97 -6.77 -33.47
N LYS A 181 9.65 -6.65 -33.57
CA LYS A 181 8.77 -7.56 -34.33
C LYS A 181 7.33 -7.03 -34.33
N LYS A 182 7.09 -5.95 -35.07
CA LYS A 182 5.80 -5.64 -35.71
C LYS A 182 6.07 -4.79 -36.96
N SER A 183 6.52 -5.44 -38.02
CA SER A 183 6.47 -4.95 -39.41
C SER A 183 6.63 -6.16 -40.31
N ALA A 184 5.51 -6.82 -40.61
CA ALA A 184 5.22 -7.63 -41.79
C ALA A 184 3.75 -8.02 -41.70
#